data_AF-A0A7G8F3P4-F1
#
_entry.id   AF-A0A7G8F3P4-F1
#
_cell.length_a   1.000
_cell.length_b   1.000
_cell.length_c   1.000
_cell.angle_alpha   90.00
_cell.angle_beta   90.00
_cell.angle_gamma   90.00
#
_symmetry.space_group_name_H-M   'P 1'
#
loop_
_entity.id
_entity.type
_entity.pdbx_description
1 polymer ?
#
loop_
_entity_poly.entity_id
_entity_poly.type
_entity_poly.pdbx_seq_one_letter_code
_entity_poly.pdbx_strand_id
1 'polypeptide(L)'
;MDVDDMYANVRLDELVEKHQLELWQAAEQIDASSEWSLSSPCVLVKDGKALVIPVSGIGNHLTVCSYVEHPLIQKWLQVFEAEGFEAAFDQCLNQASDEDGEDFALIYDEWRQDVKTRGHGEVGAGDIARFTVKARETYPREVPVMAVIQDGGKKAVMTFWIGVKGLLK
;
A
#
# COMPACT_ATOMS: atom_id res chain seq x y z
N MET A 1 -7.42 17.43 4.84
CA MET A 1 -6.22 16.85 5.46
C MET A 1 -5.37 16.37 4.30
N ASP A 2 -4.25 17.04 4.05
CA ASP A 2 -3.38 16.72 2.92
C ASP A 2 -2.80 15.30 3.09
N VAL A 3 -2.53 14.62 1.98
CA VAL A 3 -1.91 13.28 1.99
C VAL A 3 -0.55 13.32 2.73
N ASP A 4 0.12 14.48 2.74
CA ASP A 4 1.34 14.74 3.50
C ASP A 4 1.14 14.77 5.03
N ASP A 5 -0.03 15.20 5.54
CA ASP A 5 -0.32 15.21 6.98
C ASP A 5 -0.56 13.79 7.52
N MET A 6 -0.97 12.85 6.68
CA MET A 6 -1.21 11.45 7.07
C MET A 6 0.09 10.67 7.37
N TYR A 7 1.23 11.13 6.82
CA TYR A 7 2.55 10.57 7.11
C TYR A 7 3.24 11.23 8.31
N ALA A 8 2.65 12.29 8.89
CA ALA A 8 3.33 13.17 9.85
C ALA A 8 3.74 12.51 11.17
N ASN A 9 3.13 11.38 11.55
CA ASN A 9 3.37 10.73 12.84
C ASN A 9 4.30 9.51 12.79
N VAL A 10 4.71 9.03 11.61
CA VAL A 10 5.68 7.93 11.49
C VAL A 10 6.90 8.44 10.72
N ARG A 11 7.94 8.83 11.46
CA ARG A 11 9.19 9.27 10.85
C ARG A 11 9.86 8.08 10.20
N LEU A 12 10.26 8.23 8.94
CA LEU A 12 11.04 7.22 8.21
C LEU A 12 12.22 6.72 9.06
N ASP A 13 12.95 7.63 9.70
CA ASP A 13 14.08 7.31 10.57
C ASP A 13 13.71 6.37 11.72
N GLU A 14 12.55 6.55 12.35
CA GLU A 14 12.09 5.66 13.44
C GLU A 14 11.77 4.26 12.92
N LEU A 15 11.18 4.14 11.72
CA LEU A 15 10.95 2.85 11.07
C LEU A 15 12.27 2.16 10.74
N VAL A 16 13.26 2.90 10.23
CA VAL A 16 14.58 2.37 9.91
C VAL A 16 15.27 1.88 11.18
N GLU A 17 15.32 2.70 12.23
CA GLU A 17 15.94 2.36 13.51
C GLU A 17 15.29 1.14 14.15
N LYS A 18 13.96 1.07 14.14
CA LYS A 18 13.22 -0.03 14.76
C LYS A 18 13.43 -1.37 14.05
N HIS A 19 13.67 -1.36 12.74
CA HIS A 19 13.71 -2.55 11.90
C HIS A 19 15.09 -2.78 11.25
N GLN A 20 16.15 -2.31 11.91
CA GLN A 20 17.52 -2.43 11.39
C GLN A 20 17.94 -3.87 11.09
N LEU A 21 17.51 -4.84 11.91
CA LEU A 21 17.88 -6.24 11.72
C LEU A 21 17.34 -6.79 10.40
N GLU A 22 16.05 -6.59 10.11
CA GLU A 22 15.42 -7.08 8.88
C GLU A 22 15.96 -6.34 7.65
N LEU A 23 16.22 -5.03 7.79
CA LEU A 23 16.85 -4.25 6.73
C LEU A 23 18.27 -4.75 6.42
N TRP A 24 19.06 -5.04 7.45
CA TRP A 24 20.40 -5.62 7.30
C TRP A 24 20.36 -7.01 6.66
N GLN A 25 19.45 -7.90 7.11
CA GLN A 25 19.27 -9.23 6.51
C GLN A 25 18.89 -9.17 5.02
N ALA A 26 18.00 -8.25 4.65
CA ALA A 26 17.65 -8.03 3.26
C ALA A 26 18.85 -7.51 2.46
N ALA A 27 19.62 -6.57 3.03
CA ALA A 27 20.82 -6.03 2.40
C ALA A 27 21.89 -7.11 2.15
N GLU A 28 22.13 -8.01 3.11
CA GLU A 28 23.04 -9.15 2.93
C GLU A 28 22.59 -10.06 1.79
N GLN A 29 21.30 -10.37 1.72
CA GLN A 29 20.75 -11.22 0.66
C GLN A 29 20.86 -10.56 -0.72
N ILE A 30 20.71 -9.23 -0.82
CA ILE A 30 20.93 -8.48 -2.06
C ILE A 30 22.42 -8.51 -2.45
N ASP A 31 23.32 -8.25 -1.51
CA ASP A 31 24.77 -8.21 -1.76
C ASP A 31 25.32 -9.57 -2.18
N ALA A 32 24.76 -10.66 -1.64
CA ALA A 32 25.09 -12.03 -2.03
C ALA A 32 24.53 -12.46 -3.41
N SER A 33 23.62 -11.68 -4.00
CA SER A 33 22.89 -12.04 -5.22
C SER A 33 23.46 -11.34 -6.47
N SER A 34 23.71 -12.09 -7.54
CA SER A 34 24.31 -11.54 -8.77
C SER A 34 23.33 -10.89 -9.73
N GLU A 35 22.04 -11.20 -9.63
CA GLU A 35 21.01 -10.73 -10.56
C GLU A 35 19.67 -10.47 -9.86
N TRP A 36 18.90 -9.56 -10.44
CA TRP A 36 17.54 -9.29 -9.97
C TRP A 36 16.57 -10.38 -10.43
N SER A 37 15.66 -10.77 -9.55
CA SER A 37 14.49 -11.60 -9.88
C SER A 37 13.31 -11.25 -8.96
N LEU A 38 12.14 -11.85 -9.21
CA LEU A 38 11.00 -11.74 -8.28
C LEU A 38 11.24 -12.45 -6.92
N SER A 39 12.32 -13.22 -6.81
CA SER A 39 12.78 -13.81 -5.55
C SER A 39 13.76 -12.90 -4.80
N SER A 40 14.17 -11.77 -5.39
CA SER A 40 15.00 -10.79 -4.69
C SER A 40 14.29 -10.30 -3.42
N PRO A 41 15.04 -10.10 -2.33
CA PRO A 41 14.46 -9.77 -1.03
C PRO A 41 13.94 -8.33 -1.02
N CYS A 42 12.88 -8.13 -0.23
CA CYS A 42 12.36 -6.84 0.17
C CYS A 42 11.88 -6.92 1.62
N VAL A 43 11.64 -5.76 2.23
CA VAL A 43 11.10 -5.70 3.60
C VAL A 43 9.65 -5.26 3.57
N LEU A 44 8.78 -6.03 4.20
CA LEU A 44 7.41 -5.66 4.48
C LEU A 44 7.27 -5.29 5.96
N VAL A 45 6.84 -4.06 6.24
CA VAL A 45 6.47 -3.62 7.57
C VAL A 45 4.96 -3.59 7.70
N LYS A 46 4.39 -4.38 8.60
CA LYS A 46 2.95 -4.46 8.84
C LYS A 46 2.68 -4.79 10.31
N ASP A 47 1.65 -4.18 10.88
CA ASP A 47 1.26 -4.36 12.29
C ASP A 47 2.43 -4.16 13.27
N GLY A 48 3.30 -3.20 12.95
CA GLY A 48 4.49 -2.86 13.73
C GLY A 48 5.64 -3.87 13.68
N LYS A 49 5.59 -4.86 12.78
CA LYS A 49 6.61 -5.89 12.58
C LYS A 49 7.18 -5.80 11.16
N ALA A 50 8.48 -6.10 11.02
CA ALA A 50 9.13 -6.21 9.72
C ALA A 50 9.37 -7.69 9.37
N LEU A 51 9.30 -8.00 8.07
CA LEU A 51 9.59 -9.32 7.52
C LEU A 51 10.42 -9.17 6.25
N VAL A 52 11.47 -9.97 6.10
CA VAL A 52 12.21 -10.11 4.84
C VAL A 52 11.51 -11.17 4.01
N ILE A 53 11.00 -10.77 2.85
CA ILE A 53 10.24 -11.64 1.95
C ILE A 53 10.68 -11.41 0.50
N PRO A 54 10.48 -12.37 -0.42
CA PRO A 54 10.67 -12.12 -1.84
C PRO A 54 9.67 -11.07 -2.34
N VAL A 55 10.05 -10.26 -3.34
CA VAL A 55 9.16 -9.27 -3.96
C VAL A 55 7.86 -9.91 -4.47
N SER A 56 7.92 -11.13 -5.03
CA SER A 56 6.72 -11.89 -5.43
C SER A 56 5.76 -12.21 -4.29
N GLY A 57 6.23 -12.22 -3.05
CA GLY A 57 5.46 -12.58 -1.87
C GLY A 57 4.57 -11.45 -1.34
N ILE A 58 4.80 -10.19 -1.69
CA ILE A 58 4.09 -9.04 -1.08
C ILE A 58 2.57 -9.18 -1.14
N GLY A 59 2.03 -9.54 -2.31
CA GLY A 59 0.58 -9.69 -2.48
C GLY A 59 -0.04 -10.79 -1.62
N ASN A 60 0.74 -11.76 -1.16
CA ASN A 60 0.26 -12.84 -0.29
C ASN A 60 0.18 -12.41 1.19
N HIS A 61 0.85 -11.32 1.57
CA HIS A 61 0.89 -10.82 2.95
C HIS A 61 -0.05 -9.64 3.19
N LEU A 62 -0.64 -9.09 2.12
CA LEU A 62 -1.52 -7.93 2.15
C LEU A 62 -2.91 -8.26 1.62
N THR A 63 -3.94 -7.66 2.20
CA THR A 63 -5.27 -7.70 1.60
C THR A 63 -5.32 -6.74 0.42
N VAL A 64 -5.22 -7.27 -0.81
CA VAL A 64 -5.32 -6.48 -2.04
C VAL A 64 -6.80 -6.25 -2.38
N CYS A 65 -7.18 -4.99 -2.59
CA CYS A 65 -8.52 -4.63 -3.07
C CYS A 65 -8.37 -3.75 -4.32
N SER A 66 -8.76 -4.25 -5.48
CA SER A 66 -8.71 -3.47 -6.73
C SER A 66 -9.73 -2.32 -6.75
N TYR A 67 -10.80 -2.45 -5.98
CA TYR A 67 -11.89 -1.47 -5.93
C TYR A 67 -11.51 -0.16 -5.24
N VAL A 68 -10.49 -0.14 -4.36
CA VAL A 68 -10.01 1.11 -3.74
C VAL A 68 -9.31 2.05 -4.73
N GLU A 69 -8.88 1.53 -5.88
CA GLU A 69 -8.32 2.32 -6.98
C GLU A 69 -9.40 2.74 -8.00
N HIS A 70 -10.66 2.31 -7.83
CA HIS A 70 -11.74 2.65 -8.75
C HIS A 70 -12.17 4.13 -8.54
N PRO A 71 -12.23 4.97 -9.60
CA PRO A 71 -12.54 6.39 -9.47
C PRO A 71 -13.86 6.68 -8.73
N LEU A 72 -14.91 5.88 -9.00
CA LEU A 72 -16.20 6.01 -8.33
C LEU A 72 -16.13 5.69 -6.82
N ILE A 73 -15.33 4.70 -6.42
CA ILE A 73 -15.14 4.35 -5.00
C ILE A 73 -14.28 5.40 -4.30
N GLN A 74 -13.25 5.93 -4.96
CA GLN A 74 -12.45 7.04 -4.42
C GLN A 74 -13.29 8.29 -4.21
N LYS A 75 -14.13 8.64 -5.20
CA LYS A 75 -15.08 9.76 -5.08
C LYS A 75 -16.05 9.53 -3.92
N TRP A 76 -16.61 8.33 -3.79
CA TRP A 76 -17.50 8.00 -2.67
C TRP A 76 -16.79 8.12 -1.32
N LEU A 77 -15.59 7.56 -1.17
CA LEU A 77 -14.79 7.65 0.06
C LEU A 77 -14.50 9.11 0.43
N GLN A 78 -14.17 9.94 -0.56
CA GLN A 78 -13.89 11.36 -0.35
C GLN A 78 -15.11 12.12 0.17
N VAL A 79 -16.29 11.92 -0.43
CA VAL A 79 -17.53 12.58 0.02
C VAL A 79 -17.99 12.01 1.36
N PHE A 80 -17.86 10.70 1.56
CA PHE A 80 -18.21 10.03 2.82
C PHE A 80 -17.43 10.63 4.01
N GLU A 81 -16.13 10.89 3.81
CA GLU A 81 -15.30 11.50 4.84
C GLU A 81 -15.65 12.95 5.14
N ALA A 82 -16.11 13.70 4.14
CA ALA A 82 -16.43 15.11 4.29
C ALA A 82 -17.85 15.35 4.83
N GLU A 83 -18.82 14.55 4.37
CA GLU A 83 -20.25 14.85 4.48
C GLU A 83 -21.08 13.68 5.05
N GLY A 84 -20.47 12.51 5.23
CA GLY A 84 -21.12 11.33 5.78
C GLY A 84 -21.87 10.49 4.75
N PHE A 85 -22.44 9.39 5.24
CA PHE A 85 -22.98 8.31 4.39
C PHE A 85 -24.09 8.76 3.43
N GLU A 86 -25.12 9.44 3.94
CA GLU A 86 -26.30 9.78 3.15
C GLU A 86 -25.95 10.75 2.02
N ALA A 87 -25.15 11.78 2.31
CA ALA A 87 -24.70 12.75 1.31
C ALA A 87 -23.81 12.09 0.24
N ALA A 88 -22.88 11.23 0.66
CA ALA A 88 -22.01 10.51 -0.27
C ALA A 88 -22.77 9.56 -1.18
N PHE A 89 -23.75 8.85 -0.64
CA PHE A 89 -24.56 7.93 -1.42
C PHE A 89 -25.46 8.67 -2.40
N ASP A 90 -26.13 9.74 -1.97
CA ASP A 90 -26.99 10.57 -2.82
C ASP A 90 -26.18 11.24 -3.95
N GLN A 91 -25.02 11.80 -3.65
CA GLN A 91 -24.16 12.44 -4.65
C GLN A 91 -23.53 11.47 -5.65
N CYS A 92 -23.19 10.25 -5.22
CA CYS A 92 -22.61 9.26 -6.11
C CYS A 92 -23.67 8.55 -6.97
N LEU A 93 -24.89 8.39 -6.45
CA LEU A 93 -26.01 7.76 -7.14
C LEU A 93 -26.71 8.71 -8.12
N ASN A 94 -26.79 10.00 -7.80
CA ASN A 94 -27.50 11.00 -8.62
C ASN A 94 -26.55 11.86 -9.48
N GLN A 95 -25.46 11.27 -10.01
CA GLN A 95 -24.51 11.99 -10.86
C GLN A 95 -25.13 12.44 -12.19
N ALA A 96 -24.40 13.28 -12.94
CA ALA A 96 -24.90 14.04 -14.10
C ALA A 96 -25.47 13.20 -15.27
N SER A 97 -25.27 11.88 -15.27
CA SER A 97 -25.90 10.91 -16.17
C SER A 97 -26.43 9.71 -15.36
N ASP A 98 -27.58 9.16 -15.77
CA ASP A 98 -28.18 7.97 -15.15
C ASP A 98 -27.24 6.74 -15.21
N GLU A 99 -26.40 6.64 -16.25
CA GLU A 99 -25.41 5.55 -16.43
C GLU A 99 -24.32 5.55 -15.33
N ASP A 100 -23.84 6.72 -14.90
CA ASP A 100 -22.79 6.81 -13.87
C ASP A 100 -23.30 6.38 -12.48
N GLY A 101 -24.60 6.58 -12.23
CA GLY A 101 -25.27 6.18 -10.99
C GLY A 101 -25.48 4.67 -10.90
N GLU A 102 -25.90 4.04 -11.99
CA GLU A 102 -26.05 2.58 -12.08
C GLU A 102 -24.70 1.86 -11.95
N ASP A 103 -23.66 2.36 -12.63
CA ASP A 103 -22.30 1.83 -12.52
C ASP A 103 -21.75 1.98 -11.10
N PHE A 104 -22.00 3.11 -10.44
CA PHE A 104 -21.64 3.30 -9.04
C PHE A 104 -22.31 2.26 -8.14
N ALA A 105 -23.62 2.05 -8.28
CA ALA A 105 -24.36 1.11 -7.44
C ALA A 105 -23.81 -0.33 -7.56
N LEU A 106 -23.52 -0.77 -8.79
CA LEU A 106 -22.93 -2.08 -9.06
C LEU A 106 -21.54 -2.22 -8.41
N ILE A 107 -20.65 -1.27 -8.68
CA ILE A 107 -19.27 -1.29 -8.17
C ILE A 107 -19.24 -1.16 -6.65
N TYR A 108 -20.14 -0.36 -6.06
CA TYR A 108 -20.27 -0.21 -4.63
C TYR A 108 -20.69 -1.51 -3.93
N ASP A 109 -21.66 -2.25 -4.50
CA ASP A 109 -22.08 -3.54 -3.96
C ASP A 109 -20.98 -4.60 -4.07
N GLU A 110 -20.27 -4.65 -5.20
CA GLU A 110 -19.10 -5.52 -5.37
C GLU A 110 -18.00 -5.20 -4.36
N TRP A 111 -17.65 -3.91 -4.21
CA TRP A 111 -16.69 -3.44 -3.22
C TRP A 111 -17.12 -3.81 -1.80
N ARG A 112 -18.40 -3.61 -1.45
CA ARG A 112 -18.92 -3.95 -0.12
C ARG A 112 -18.85 -5.45 0.16
N GLN A 113 -19.11 -6.28 -0.86
CA GLN A 113 -18.98 -7.72 -0.75
C GLN A 113 -17.51 -8.15 -0.58
N ASP A 114 -16.59 -7.52 -1.32
CA ASP A 114 -15.14 -7.73 -1.17
C ASP A 114 -14.67 -7.32 0.23
N VAL A 115 -15.10 -6.16 0.73
CA VAL A 115 -14.80 -5.68 2.09
C VAL A 115 -15.36 -6.63 3.17
N LYS A 116 -16.56 -7.17 2.99
CA LYS A 116 -17.13 -8.16 3.93
C LYS A 116 -16.34 -9.46 3.99
N THR A 117 -15.76 -9.88 2.86
CA THR A 117 -15.07 -11.17 2.75
C THR A 117 -13.59 -11.08 3.10
N ARG A 118 -12.94 -9.95 2.80
CA ARG A 118 -11.48 -9.78 2.92
C ARG A 118 -11.07 -8.68 3.91
N GLY A 119 -12.02 -7.89 4.40
CA GLY A 119 -11.77 -6.66 5.15
C GLY A 119 -11.50 -5.47 4.23
N HIS A 120 -11.33 -4.29 4.81
CA HIS A 120 -10.89 -3.13 4.04
C HIS A 120 -9.50 -3.41 3.45
N GLY A 121 -9.37 -3.27 2.12
CA GLY A 121 -8.12 -3.48 1.41
C GLY A 121 -7.00 -2.64 1.99
N GLU A 122 -5.83 -3.25 2.16
CA GLU A 122 -4.64 -2.60 2.70
C GLU A 122 -3.81 -1.93 1.61
N VAL A 123 -3.92 -2.40 0.37
CA VAL A 123 -3.10 -1.97 -0.77
C VAL A 123 -3.87 -2.13 -2.08
N GLY A 124 -3.65 -1.23 -3.03
CA GLY A 124 -4.13 -1.36 -4.40
C GLY A 124 -3.28 -2.32 -5.23
N ALA A 125 -3.82 -2.86 -6.33
CA ALA A 125 -3.03 -3.68 -7.24
C ALA A 125 -1.94 -2.83 -7.94
N GLY A 126 -2.23 -1.56 -8.22
CA GLY A 126 -1.28 -0.61 -8.78
C GLY A 126 -0.09 -0.33 -7.86
N ASP A 127 -0.27 -0.32 -6.55
CA ASP A 127 0.81 -0.11 -5.58
C ASP A 127 1.83 -1.26 -5.60
N ILE A 128 1.35 -2.50 -5.66
CA ILE A 128 2.21 -3.69 -5.77
C ILE A 128 3.00 -3.67 -7.08
N ALA A 129 2.33 -3.31 -8.18
CA ALA A 129 2.98 -3.20 -9.49
C ALA A 129 4.06 -2.11 -9.49
N ARG A 130 3.73 -0.91 -8.99
CA ARG A 130 4.68 0.22 -8.86
C ARG A 130 5.88 -0.16 -7.98
N PHE A 131 5.62 -0.81 -6.84
CA PHE A 131 6.66 -1.29 -5.94
C PHE A 131 7.60 -2.28 -6.64
N THR A 132 7.04 -3.26 -7.35
CA THR A 132 7.81 -4.30 -8.06
C THR A 132 8.72 -3.69 -9.13
N VAL A 133 8.20 -2.73 -9.91
CA VAL A 133 8.99 -2.00 -10.92
C VAL A 133 10.13 -1.24 -10.25
N LYS A 134 9.84 -0.50 -9.18
CA LYS A 134 10.86 0.28 -8.47
C LYS A 134 11.93 -0.59 -7.81
N ALA A 135 11.54 -1.70 -7.20
CA ALA A 135 12.46 -2.68 -6.63
C ALA A 135 13.46 -3.22 -7.66
N ARG A 136 13.03 -3.38 -8.92
CA ARG A 136 13.92 -3.75 -10.03
C ARG A 136 14.87 -2.62 -10.43
N GLU A 137 14.39 -1.39 -10.52
CA GLU A 137 15.19 -0.23 -10.93
C GLU A 137 16.32 0.11 -9.94
N THR A 138 16.09 -0.15 -8.66
CA THR A 138 17.03 0.19 -7.59
C THR A 138 18.00 -0.94 -7.24
N TYR A 139 17.75 -2.17 -7.69
CA TYR A 139 18.63 -3.31 -7.49
C TYR A 139 20.03 -3.12 -8.14
N PRO A 140 21.13 -3.60 -7.52
CA PRO A 140 21.28 -4.13 -6.16
C PRO A 140 21.59 -3.04 -5.12
N ARG A 141 21.35 -1.76 -5.43
CA ARG A 141 21.86 -0.63 -4.64
C ARG A 141 21.06 -0.40 -3.37
N GLU A 142 19.78 -0.76 -3.37
CA GLU A 142 18.85 -0.42 -2.29
C GLU A 142 17.96 -1.60 -1.91
N VAL A 143 17.64 -1.70 -0.62
CA VAL A 143 16.60 -2.58 -0.07
C VAL A 143 15.25 -1.90 -0.28
N PRO A 144 14.33 -2.51 -1.06
CA PRO A 144 12.96 -2.00 -1.20
C PRO A 144 12.16 -2.30 0.06
N VAL A 145 11.41 -1.30 0.55
CA VAL A 145 10.56 -1.43 1.75
C VAL A 145 9.14 -0.99 1.44
N MET A 146 8.18 -1.82 1.80
CA MET A 146 6.75 -1.48 1.81
C MET A 146 6.26 -1.49 3.26
N ALA A 147 5.68 -0.38 3.72
CA ALA A 147 5.16 -0.24 5.07
C ALA A 147 3.66 0.05 5.05
N VAL A 148 2.87 -0.73 5.78
CA VAL A 148 1.46 -0.46 6.05
C VAL A 148 1.38 0.32 7.36
N ILE A 149 1.04 1.60 7.25
CA ILE A 149 0.91 2.53 8.37
C ILE A 149 -0.57 2.62 8.72
N GLN A 150 -0.88 2.64 10.01
CA GLN A 150 -2.24 2.85 10.50
C GLN A 150 -2.28 4.14 11.31
N ASP A 151 -3.14 5.09 10.92
CA ASP A 151 -3.42 6.30 11.67
C ASP A 151 -4.93 6.56 11.72
N GLY A 152 -5.46 6.85 12.91
CA GLY A 152 -6.88 7.16 13.10
C GLY A 152 -7.87 6.08 12.59
N GLY A 153 -7.44 4.83 12.45
CA GLY A 153 -8.26 3.74 11.88
C GLY A 153 -8.18 3.61 10.36
N LYS A 154 -7.44 4.49 9.68
CA LYS A 154 -7.13 4.38 8.25
C LYS A 154 -5.80 3.66 8.07
N LYS A 155 -5.70 2.82 7.03
CA LYS A 155 -4.46 2.20 6.60
C LYS A 155 -3.94 2.92 5.36
N ALA A 156 -2.65 3.21 5.34
CA ALA A 156 -1.94 3.79 4.22
C ALA A 156 -0.70 2.96 3.90
N VAL A 157 -0.33 2.91 2.62
CA VAL A 157 0.91 2.26 2.18
C VAL A 157 1.96 3.33 1.94
N MET A 158 3.14 3.11 2.51
CA MET A 158 4.34 3.88 2.25
C MET A 158 5.36 2.95 1.58
N THR A 159 6.02 3.43 0.53
CA THR A 159 7.13 2.70 -0.09
C THR A 159 8.37 3.58 -0.09
N PHE A 160 9.50 2.98 0.25
CA PHE A 160 10.79 3.66 0.31
C PHE A 160 11.93 2.68 0.08
N TRP A 161 13.14 3.21 -0.06
CA TRP A 161 14.33 2.43 -0.41
C TRP A 161 15.50 2.84 0.47
N ILE A 162 16.27 1.86 0.96
CA ILE A 162 17.43 2.11 1.81
C ILE A 162 18.69 1.56 1.17
N GLY A 163 19.75 2.37 1.08
CA GLY A 163 21.01 1.96 0.46
C GLY A 163 21.65 0.76 1.17
N VAL A 164 21.90 -0.32 0.41
CA VAL A 164 22.56 -1.56 0.88
C VAL A 164 23.91 -1.26 1.52
N LYS A 165 24.74 -0.45 0.84
CA LYS A 165 26.05 -0.03 1.36
C LYS A 165 25.98 0.77 2.66
N GLY A 166 24.85 1.39 2.98
CA GLY A 166 24.66 2.09 4.25
C GLY A 166 24.36 1.13 5.40
N LEU A 167 23.71 0.00 5.10
CA LEU A 167 23.29 -1.01 6.06
C LEU A 167 24.41 -2.00 6.41
N LEU A 168 25.32 -2.30 5.48
CA LEU A 168 26.39 -3.31 5.66
C LEU A 168 27.72 -2.76 6.22
N LYS A 169 27.72 -1.59 6.86
CA LYS A 169 28.95 -0.95 7.38
C LYS A 169 29.32 -1.44 8.78
#